data_AF-A0A0W1QJD3-F1
#
_entry.id   AF-A0A0W1QJD3-F1
#
_cell.length_a   1.000
_cell.length_b   1.000
_cell.length_c   1.000
_cell.angle_alpha   90.00
_cell.angle_beta   90.00
_cell.angle_gamma   90.00
#
_symmetry.space_group_name_H-M   'P 1'
#
loop_
_entity.id
_entity.type
_entity.pdbx_description
1 polymer ?
#
loop_
_entity_poly.entity_id
_entity_poly.type
_entity_poly.pdbx_seq_one_letter_code
_entity_poly.pdbx_strand_id
1 'polypeptide(L)'
;MSADLLARLIAAGTPADLVGEVAMALATAQAQAQAATQPTKGALRMRRYRERHEASPSVTCDASDAQVTHSDADPSPNKSPPDPQKLTPTPHTHEGPAPDAPATARAWACPAGVDPEHWRDFRANRRKKRLTDTDTAYRGQLKLLAQFATAEWPPGRLVEKAAEKGWGTIVDPSEYEDQSNGHRPANHRRNRDRNGSNGLLDAVIDAERQERFGARH
;
A
#
# COMPACT_ATOMS: atom_id res chain seq x y z
N MET A 1 8.22 13.81 -37.86
CA MET A 1 7.49 13.52 -39.12
C MET A 1 6.17 14.27 -39.26
N SER A 2 5.54 14.80 -38.20
CA SER A 2 4.25 15.53 -38.32
C SER A 2 4.35 16.92 -38.96
N ALA A 3 5.44 17.67 -38.71
CA ALA A 3 5.60 19.03 -39.20
C ALA A 3 5.77 19.13 -40.73
N ASP A 4 6.54 18.20 -41.34
CA ASP A 4 6.76 18.16 -42.79
C ASP A 4 5.47 17.87 -43.59
N LEU A 5 4.56 17.08 -43.02
CA LEU A 5 3.29 16.76 -43.67
C LEU A 5 2.37 17.98 -43.72
N LEU A 6 2.27 18.75 -42.63
CA LEU A 6 1.50 19.99 -42.61
C LEU A 6 2.09 21.03 -43.56
N ALA A 7 3.42 21.15 -43.63
CA ALA A 7 4.10 22.06 -44.55
C ALA A 7 3.80 21.71 -46.03
N ARG A 8 3.77 20.42 -46.38
CA ARG A 8 3.41 19.97 -47.74
C ARG A 8 1.94 20.22 -48.07
N LEU A 9 1.02 20.05 -47.12
CA LEU A 9 -0.40 20.36 -47.31
C LEU A 9 -0.62 21.87 -47.54
N ILE A 10 0.10 22.72 -46.80
CA ILE A 10 0.04 24.18 -47.01
C ILE A 10 0.59 24.54 -48.40
N ALA A 11 1.74 23.96 -48.78
CA ALA A 11 2.35 24.21 -50.10
C ALA A 11 1.48 23.70 -51.27
N ALA A 12 0.69 22.65 -51.06
CA ALA A 12 -0.26 22.12 -52.04
C ALA A 12 -1.54 22.97 -52.19
N GLY A 13 -1.68 24.06 -51.40
CA GLY A 13 -2.85 24.93 -51.46
C GLY A 13 -4.12 24.29 -50.88
N THR A 14 -3.96 23.31 -49.98
CA THR A 14 -5.09 22.66 -49.32
C THR A 14 -5.86 23.70 -48.48
N PRO A 15 -7.21 23.73 -48.53
CA PRO A 15 -8.00 24.70 -47.77
C PRO A 15 -7.73 24.57 -46.26
N ALA A 16 -7.75 25.71 -45.57
CA ALA A 16 -7.34 25.82 -44.17
C ALA A 16 -8.15 24.90 -43.23
N ASP A 17 -9.43 24.66 -43.54
CA ASP A 17 -10.29 23.79 -42.75
C ASP A 17 -9.78 22.34 -42.74
N LEU A 18 -9.36 21.81 -43.90
CA LEU A 18 -8.79 20.46 -44.00
C LEU A 18 -7.43 20.36 -43.30
N VAL A 19 -6.61 21.42 -43.36
CA VAL A 19 -5.33 21.46 -42.62
C VAL A 19 -5.59 21.43 -41.11
N GLY A 20 -6.62 22.13 -40.64
CA GLY A 20 -7.06 22.13 -39.24
C GLY A 20 -7.52 20.75 -38.75
N GLU A 21 -8.34 20.06 -39.55
CA GLU A 21 -8.80 18.71 -39.24
C GLU A 21 -7.64 17.71 -39.14
N VAL A 22 -6.71 17.73 -40.10
CA VAL A 22 -5.53 16.85 -40.10
C VAL A 22 -4.62 17.15 -38.91
N ALA A 23 -4.44 18.43 -38.56
CA ALA A 23 -3.65 18.83 -37.40
C ALA A 23 -4.27 18.32 -36.08
N MET A 24 -5.59 18.44 -35.91
CA MET A 24 -6.29 17.90 -34.73
C MET A 24 -6.21 16.37 -34.66
N ALA A 25 -6.37 15.68 -35.80
CA ALA A 25 -6.25 14.23 -35.85
C ALA A 25 -4.84 13.76 -35.43
N LEU A 26 -3.80 14.44 -35.92
CA LEU A 26 -2.41 14.17 -35.53
C LEU A 26 -2.16 14.47 -34.04
N ALA A 27 -2.67 15.58 -33.51
CA ALA A 27 -2.53 15.91 -32.10
C ALA A 27 -3.20 14.85 -31.21
N THR A 28 -4.38 14.38 -31.59
CA THR A 28 -5.11 13.33 -30.88
C THR A 28 -4.36 12.00 -30.91
N ALA A 29 -3.84 11.60 -32.07
CA ALA A 29 -3.04 10.39 -32.22
C ALA A 29 -1.74 10.45 -31.40
N GLN A 30 -1.07 11.61 -31.35
CA GLN A 30 0.11 11.82 -30.51
C GLN A 30 -0.22 11.73 -29.02
N ALA A 31 -1.31 12.35 -28.57
CA ALA A 31 -1.74 12.27 -27.18
C ALA A 31 -2.04 10.82 -26.74
N GLN A 32 -2.70 10.04 -27.61
CA GLN A 32 -2.96 8.62 -27.35
C GLN A 32 -1.67 7.79 -27.29
N ALA A 33 -0.73 8.03 -28.22
CA ALA A 33 0.57 7.34 -28.20
C ALA A 33 1.41 7.68 -26.95
N GLN A 34 1.35 8.93 -26.48
CA GLN A 34 2.00 9.35 -25.24
C GLN A 34 1.34 8.74 -24.00
N ALA A 35 0.01 8.63 -23.99
CA ALA A 35 -0.72 7.98 -22.91
C ALA A 35 -0.37 6.48 -22.81
N ALA A 36 -0.16 5.80 -23.94
CA ALA A 36 0.21 4.39 -23.98
C ALA A 36 1.66 4.11 -23.52
N THR A 37 2.57 5.09 -23.65
CA THR A 37 3.99 4.95 -23.27
C THR A 37 4.28 5.34 -21.82
N GLN A 38 3.33 5.96 -21.13
CA GLN A 38 3.46 6.28 -19.70
C GLN A 38 3.45 4.97 -18.88
N PRO A 39 4.53 4.63 -18.17
CA PRO A 39 4.56 3.43 -17.34
C PRO A 39 3.46 3.53 -16.29
N THR A 40 2.66 2.48 -16.19
CA THR A 40 1.59 2.41 -15.18
C THR A 40 2.19 2.58 -13.78
N LYS A 41 1.37 3.09 -12.83
CA LYS A 41 1.79 3.22 -11.42
C LYS A 41 2.34 1.91 -10.85
N GLY A 42 1.83 0.76 -11.31
CA GLY A 42 2.32 -0.57 -10.98
C GLY A 42 3.72 -0.85 -11.53
N ALA A 43 3.97 -0.54 -12.80
CA ALA A 43 5.28 -0.68 -13.44
C ALA A 43 6.35 0.17 -12.73
N LEU A 44 6.02 1.42 -12.37
CA LEU A 44 6.91 2.29 -11.59
C LEU A 44 7.22 1.73 -10.19
N ARG A 45 6.22 1.14 -9.51
CA ARG A 45 6.43 0.50 -8.20
C ARG A 45 7.38 -0.69 -8.32
N MET A 46 7.21 -1.51 -9.37
CA MET A 46 8.05 -2.69 -9.60
C MET A 46 9.49 -2.30 -9.96
N ARG A 47 9.67 -1.22 -10.73
CA ARG A 47 11.01 -0.66 -11.02
C ARG A 47 11.73 -0.22 -9.74
N ARG A 48 11.07 0.57 -8.87
CA ARG A 48 11.64 1.00 -7.57
C ARG A 48 11.93 -0.16 -6.61
N TYR A 49 11.20 -1.26 -6.73
CA TYR A 49 11.49 -2.47 -5.96
C TYR A 49 12.79 -3.12 -6.46
N ARG A 50 12.94 -3.31 -7.78
CA ARG A 50 14.16 -3.87 -8.38
C ARG A 50 15.40 -3.04 -8.05
N GLU A 51 15.32 -1.72 -8.23
CA GLU A 51 16.43 -0.80 -7.91
C GLU A 51 16.89 -0.90 -6.44
N ARG A 52 15.97 -1.10 -5.48
CA ARG A 52 16.32 -1.29 -4.07
C ARG A 52 16.99 -2.63 -3.77
N HIS A 53 16.57 -3.68 -4.46
CA HIS A 53 17.12 -5.03 -4.26
C HIS A 53 18.44 -5.22 -5.01
N GLU A 54 18.62 -4.54 -6.14
CA GLU A 54 19.89 -4.52 -6.88
C GLU A 54 20.96 -3.69 -6.16
N ALA A 55 20.56 -2.58 -5.51
CA ALA A 55 21.47 -1.72 -4.75
C ALA A 55 21.80 -2.24 -3.34
N SER A 56 21.25 -3.37 -2.92
CA SER A 56 21.62 -4.01 -1.66
C SER A 56 22.72 -5.03 -1.97
N PRO A 57 24.00 -4.79 -1.61
CA PRO A 57 25.00 -5.83 -1.65
C PRO A 57 24.45 -6.96 -0.78
N SER A 58 24.30 -8.12 -1.39
CA SER A 58 24.05 -9.38 -0.70
C SER A 58 25.08 -9.50 0.42
N VAL A 59 24.70 -9.15 1.65
CA VAL A 59 25.44 -9.50 2.86
C VAL A 59 25.16 -10.98 3.07
N THR A 60 25.76 -11.82 2.23
CA THR A 60 26.00 -13.22 2.56
C THR A 60 27.01 -13.19 3.69
N CYS A 61 26.50 -13.26 4.92
CA CYS A 61 27.30 -13.67 6.05
C CYS A 61 27.84 -15.05 5.69
N ASP A 62 29.12 -15.13 5.38
CA ASP A 62 29.86 -16.38 5.26
C ASP A 62 29.84 -17.05 6.64
N ALA A 63 28.84 -17.89 6.85
CA ALA A 63 28.72 -18.73 8.04
C ALA A 63 29.61 -19.96 7.83
N SER A 64 30.91 -19.73 7.77
CA SER A 64 31.92 -20.76 7.93
C SER A 64 32.05 -21.10 9.42
N ASP A 65 31.95 -22.40 9.71
CA ASP A 65 32.31 -23.07 10.97
C ASP A 65 31.51 -22.76 12.24
N ALA A 66 30.49 -23.60 12.49
CA ALA A 66 30.22 -24.08 13.84
C ALA A 66 29.94 -25.59 13.76
N GLN A 67 30.93 -26.37 14.21
CA GLN A 67 30.85 -27.81 14.38
C GLN A 67 29.59 -28.22 15.15
N VAL A 68 28.72 -28.98 14.49
CA VAL A 68 27.65 -29.73 15.12
C VAL A 68 28.28 -30.93 15.82
N THR A 69 28.50 -30.82 17.13
CA THR A 69 28.72 -31.98 17.98
C THR A 69 27.37 -32.63 18.24
N HIS A 70 27.15 -33.78 17.60
CA HIS A 70 26.10 -34.71 17.97
C HIS A 70 26.34 -35.17 19.42
N SER A 71 25.34 -35.01 20.29
CA SER A 71 25.28 -35.71 21.57
C SER A 71 23.93 -36.40 21.65
N ASP A 72 23.98 -37.71 21.41
CA ASP A 72 22.96 -38.67 21.79
C ASP A 72 22.87 -38.72 23.32
N ALA A 73 21.71 -38.39 23.88
CA ALA A 73 21.30 -38.86 25.21
C ALA A 73 19.77 -38.73 25.37
N ASP A 74 19.18 -39.91 25.59
CA ASP A 74 17.83 -40.29 26.03
C ASP A 74 16.82 -39.24 26.58
N PRO A 75 15.51 -39.49 26.37
CA PRO A 75 14.43 -38.74 27.01
C PRO A 75 14.19 -39.28 28.43
N SER A 76 14.47 -38.47 29.45
CA SER A 76 14.02 -38.77 30.81
C SER A 76 13.12 -37.66 31.36
N PRO A 77 12.03 -38.00 32.07
CA PRO A 77 10.92 -37.10 32.30
C PRO A 77 11.14 -36.24 33.55
N ASN A 78 10.71 -34.99 33.43
CA ASN A 78 9.97 -34.24 34.46
C ASN A 78 10.48 -34.35 35.91
N LYS A 79 11.19 -33.32 36.37
CA LYS A 79 11.05 -32.71 37.71
C LYS A 79 12.05 -31.55 37.83
N SER A 80 11.58 -30.33 37.66
CA SER A 80 12.24 -29.16 38.24
C SER A 80 11.31 -28.50 39.26
N PRO A 81 11.80 -28.19 40.47
CA PRO A 81 11.07 -27.43 41.48
C PRO A 81 10.98 -25.95 41.10
N PRO A 82 10.00 -25.19 41.64
CA PRO A 82 9.90 -23.75 41.41
C PRO A 82 11.04 -23.03 42.14
N ASP A 83 11.98 -22.48 41.38
CA ASP A 83 13.01 -21.58 41.90
C ASP A 83 12.41 -20.17 42.03
N PRO A 84 12.46 -19.50 43.20
CA PRO A 84 11.98 -18.14 43.34
C PRO A 84 12.94 -17.19 42.62
N GLN A 85 12.52 -16.70 41.45
CA GLN A 85 13.23 -15.67 40.71
C GLN A 85 13.34 -14.41 41.58
N LYS A 86 14.53 -14.19 42.15
CA LYS A 86 14.94 -12.93 42.74
C LYS A 86 14.87 -11.85 41.66
N LEU A 87 13.87 -10.99 41.76
CA LEU A 87 13.79 -9.72 41.05
C LEU A 87 14.99 -8.87 41.49
N THR A 88 16.03 -8.79 40.67
CA THR A 88 17.00 -7.70 40.74
C THR A 88 16.37 -6.49 40.04
N PRO A 89 16.04 -5.40 40.74
CA PRO A 89 15.67 -4.16 40.09
C PRO A 89 16.95 -3.56 39.51
N THR A 90 17.12 -3.56 38.19
CA THR A 90 18.14 -2.75 37.55
C THR A 90 17.74 -1.27 37.68
N PRO A 91 18.56 -0.41 38.30
CA PRO A 91 18.30 1.02 38.39
C PRO A 91 18.73 1.67 37.08
N HIS A 92 17.86 1.65 36.07
CA HIS A 92 18.06 2.48 34.88
C HIS A 92 17.62 3.92 35.20
N THR A 93 18.52 4.66 35.84
CA THR A 93 18.44 6.11 35.99
C THR A 93 18.75 6.73 34.63
N HIS A 94 17.71 6.94 33.81
CA HIS A 94 17.75 7.93 32.74
C HIS A 94 17.04 9.19 33.25
N GLU A 95 17.73 9.97 34.08
CA GLU A 95 17.36 11.35 34.36
C GLU A 95 17.82 12.24 33.19
N GLY A 96 17.06 12.19 32.10
CA GLY A 96 16.96 13.31 31.18
C GLY A 96 15.53 13.81 31.30
N PRO A 97 15.27 15.11 31.56
CA PRO A 97 13.91 15.63 31.56
C PRO A 97 13.38 15.48 30.14
N ALA A 98 12.57 14.43 29.92
CA ALA A 98 11.67 14.39 28.79
C ALA A 98 10.84 15.67 28.92
N PRO A 99 10.80 16.54 27.90
CA PRO A 99 9.92 17.69 27.97
C PRO A 99 8.50 17.15 28.05
N ASP A 100 7.93 17.24 29.25
CA ASP A 100 6.50 17.17 29.51
C ASP A 100 5.84 18.33 28.75
N ALA A 101 5.70 18.16 27.44
CA ALA A 101 4.72 18.90 26.70
C ALA A 101 3.39 18.20 26.96
N PRO A 102 2.45 18.77 27.74
CA PRO A 102 1.06 18.46 27.52
C PRO A 102 0.78 18.97 26.11
N ALA A 103 0.94 18.09 25.12
CA ALA A 103 0.37 18.32 23.80
C ALA A 103 -1.14 18.29 24.02
N THR A 104 -1.70 19.42 24.45
CA THR A 104 -3.13 19.68 24.45
C THR A 104 -3.58 19.25 23.07
N ALA A 105 -4.25 18.10 23.00
CA ALA A 105 -4.64 17.51 21.72
C ALA A 105 -5.36 18.63 21.00
N ARG A 106 -4.77 19.15 19.90
CA ARG A 106 -5.32 20.34 19.23
C ARG A 106 -6.78 20.04 18.96
N ALA A 107 -7.66 20.68 19.73
CA ALA A 107 -9.09 20.48 19.64
C ALA A 107 -9.51 21.36 18.48
N TRP A 108 -9.55 20.77 17.30
CA TRP A 108 -9.98 21.51 16.12
C TRP A 108 -11.44 21.86 16.30
N ALA A 109 -11.78 23.09 15.93
CA ALA A 109 -13.14 23.58 16.02
C ALA A 109 -14.10 22.64 15.27
N CYS A 110 -15.28 22.42 15.85
CA CYS A 110 -16.34 21.71 15.15
C CYS A 110 -16.76 22.55 13.92
N PRO A 111 -16.84 21.96 12.72
CA PRO A 111 -17.34 22.66 11.54
C PRO A 111 -18.78 23.17 11.75
N ALA A 112 -19.14 24.27 11.09
CA ALA A 112 -20.49 24.81 11.15
C ALA A 112 -21.53 23.79 10.64
N GLY A 113 -22.64 23.64 11.37
CA GLY A 113 -23.70 22.69 11.03
C GLY A 113 -23.38 21.22 11.30
N VAL A 114 -22.30 20.93 12.02
CA VAL A 114 -21.92 19.59 12.48
C VAL A 114 -22.09 19.49 13.99
N ASP A 115 -22.70 18.41 14.46
CA ASP A 115 -22.81 18.11 15.89
C ASP A 115 -21.41 17.83 16.48
N PRO A 116 -21.01 18.51 17.57
CA PRO A 116 -19.73 18.26 18.26
C PRO A 116 -19.50 16.80 18.65
N GLU A 117 -20.56 16.04 18.98
CA GLU A 117 -20.44 14.63 19.36
C GLU A 117 -20.04 13.76 18.16
N HIS A 118 -20.73 13.91 17.03
CA HIS A 118 -20.38 13.20 15.80
C HIS A 118 -18.99 13.58 15.29
N TRP A 119 -18.58 14.84 15.45
CA TRP A 119 -17.24 15.29 15.10
C TRP A 119 -16.15 14.65 15.97
N ARG A 120 -16.39 14.53 17.28
CA ARG A 120 -15.49 13.83 18.22
C ARG A 120 -15.33 12.37 17.83
N ASP A 121 -16.42 11.69 17.50
CA ASP A 121 -16.40 10.26 17.15
C ASP A 121 -15.72 10.01 15.80
N PHE A 122 -15.99 10.87 14.81
CA PHE A 122 -15.26 10.87 13.54
C PHE A 122 -13.74 11.02 13.73
N ARG A 123 -13.31 11.94 14.60
CA ARG A 123 -11.88 12.07 14.96
C ARG A 123 -11.33 10.86 15.70
N ALA A 124 -12.11 10.22 16.57
CA ALA A 124 -11.72 8.96 17.21
C ALA A 124 -11.49 7.84 16.18
N ASN A 125 -12.37 7.73 15.17
CA ASN A 125 -12.22 6.79 14.07
C ASN A 125 -10.95 7.03 13.25
N ARG A 126 -10.63 8.29 12.95
CA ARG A 126 -9.36 8.66 12.29
C ARG A 126 -8.13 8.22 13.07
N ARG A 127 -8.10 8.47 14.38
CA ARG A 127 -7.02 8.03 15.27
C ARG A 127 -6.92 6.50 15.30
N LYS A 128 -8.04 5.79 15.41
CA LYS A 128 -8.09 4.31 15.39
C LYS A 128 -7.54 3.73 14.09
N LYS A 129 -7.81 4.37 12.95
CA LYS A 129 -7.27 4.01 11.63
C LYS A 129 -5.86 4.55 11.37
N ARG A 130 -5.22 5.18 12.35
CA ARG A 130 -3.87 5.76 12.27
C ARG A 130 -3.73 6.77 11.11
N LEU A 131 -4.79 7.50 10.82
CA LEU A 131 -4.76 8.57 9.82
C LEU A 131 -4.17 9.85 10.43
N THR A 132 -3.38 10.56 9.64
CA THR A 132 -2.73 11.81 10.04
C THR A 132 -3.74 12.91 10.35
N ASP A 133 -3.66 13.51 11.54
CA ASP A 133 -4.55 14.58 12.00
C ASP A 133 -3.80 15.94 11.99
N THR A 134 -3.36 16.37 10.80
CA THR A 134 -2.65 17.63 10.57
C THR A 134 -3.58 18.72 10.05
N ASP A 135 -3.26 19.99 10.26
CA ASP A 135 -4.09 21.12 9.81
C ASP A 135 -4.47 21.03 8.30
N THR A 136 -3.56 20.53 7.47
CA THR A 136 -3.84 20.23 6.04
C THR A 136 -4.94 19.19 5.84
N ALA A 137 -4.97 18.14 6.67
CA ALA A 137 -6.03 17.14 6.67
C ALA A 137 -7.36 17.74 7.13
N TYR A 138 -7.37 18.69 8.10
CA TYR A 138 -8.57 19.42 8.50
C TYR A 138 -9.21 20.13 7.30
N ARG A 139 -8.40 20.95 6.62
CA ARG A 139 -8.84 21.73 5.46
C ARG A 139 -9.32 20.80 4.35
N GLY A 140 -8.69 19.63 4.20
CA GLY A 140 -9.15 18.57 3.33
C GLY A 140 -10.56 18.08 3.68
N GLN A 141 -10.82 17.77 4.96
CA GLN A 141 -12.17 17.37 5.39
C GLN A 141 -13.21 18.48 5.19
N LEU A 142 -12.87 19.74 5.47
CA LEU A 142 -13.76 20.87 5.21
C LEU A 142 -14.10 21.04 3.73
N LYS A 143 -13.12 20.84 2.84
CA LYS A 143 -13.35 20.85 1.39
C LYS A 143 -14.28 19.72 0.95
N LEU A 144 -14.09 18.52 1.47
CA LEU A 144 -14.97 17.38 1.18
C LEU A 144 -16.38 17.60 1.70
N LEU A 145 -16.53 18.18 2.91
CA LEU A 145 -17.85 18.55 3.44
C LEU A 145 -18.53 19.59 2.55
N ALA A 146 -17.82 20.63 2.12
CA ALA A 146 -18.39 21.63 1.21
C ALA A 146 -18.72 21.05 -0.18
N GLN A 147 -17.93 20.09 -0.66
CA GLN A 147 -18.13 19.45 -1.96
C GLN A 147 -19.33 18.51 -1.97
N PHE A 148 -19.50 17.71 -0.91
CA PHE A 148 -20.56 16.69 -0.84
C PHE A 148 -21.82 17.17 -0.11
N ALA A 149 -21.80 18.38 0.47
CA ALA A 149 -22.98 18.95 1.11
C ALA A 149 -24.04 19.27 0.05
N THR A 150 -25.15 18.56 0.12
CA THR A 150 -26.36 18.82 -0.68
C THR A 150 -27.55 19.09 0.25
N ALA A 151 -28.68 19.52 -0.30
CA ALA A 151 -29.89 19.73 0.50
C ALA A 151 -30.37 18.44 1.20
N GLU A 152 -30.17 17.29 0.53
CA GLU A 152 -30.49 15.97 1.08
C GLU A 152 -29.45 15.49 2.09
N TRP A 153 -28.18 15.88 1.90
CA TRP A 153 -27.06 15.51 2.75
C TRP A 153 -26.34 16.73 3.33
N PRO A 154 -26.89 17.35 4.41
CA PRO A 154 -26.21 18.45 5.07
C PRO A 154 -24.91 17.99 5.75
N PRO A 155 -23.96 18.91 6.02
CA PRO A 155 -22.65 18.59 6.60
C PRO A 155 -22.72 17.73 7.86
N GLY A 156 -23.66 18.01 8.76
CA GLY A 156 -23.87 17.23 9.98
C GLY A 156 -24.21 15.76 9.70
N ARG A 157 -25.10 15.50 8.74
CA ARG A 157 -25.50 14.14 8.33
C ARG A 157 -24.36 13.36 7.69
N LEU A 158 -23.51 14.03 6.91
CA LEU A 158 -22.32 13.42 6.32
C LEU A 158 -21.33 12.94 7.39
N VAL A 159 -21.07 13.80 8.40
CA VAL A 159 -20.17 13.45 9.52
C VAL A 159 -20.78 12.36 10.40
N GLU A 160 -22.07 12.46 10.74
CA GLU A 160 -22.82 11.43 11.46
C GLU A 160 -22.65 10.07 10.78
N LYS A 161 -22.89 10.00 9.47
CA LYS A 161 -22.77 8.74 8.72
C LYS A 161 -21.34 8.20 8.67
N ALA A 162 -20.36 9.09 8.49
CA ALA A 162 -18.95 8.70 8.55
C ALA A 162 -18.54 8.19 9.94
N ALA A 163 -19.08 8.78 11.01
CA ALA A 163 -18.86 8.34 12.39
C ALA A 163 -19.48 6.96 12.64
N GLU A 164 -20.77 6.77 12.28
CA GLU A 164 -21.48 5.50 12.40
C GLU A 164 -20.77 4.35 11.68
N LYS A 165 -20.29 4.59 10.45
CA LYS A 165 -19.61 3.57 9.63
C LYS A 165 -18.14 3.36 10.02
N GLY A 166 -17.60 4.14 10.96
CA GLY A 166 -16.21 4.02 11.36
C GLY A 166 -15.23 4.53 10.29
N TRP A 167 -15.66 5.43 9.40
CA TRP A 167 -14.81 5.97 8.35
C TRP A 167 -13.83 7.02 8.87
N GLY A 168 -12.70 7.11 8.16
CA GLY A 168 -11.68 8.09 8.47
C GLY A 168 -11.75 9.33 7.56
N THR A 169 -12.54 9.29 6.49
CA THR A 169 -12.68 10.36 5.51
C THR A 169 -14.15 10.56 5.21
N ILE A 170 -14.55 11.80 4.92
CA ILE A 170 -15.87 12.07 4.36
C ILE A 170 -15.87 11.57 2.92
N VAL A 171 -16.87 10.76 2.56
CA VAL A 171 -17.04 10.18 1.23
C VAL A 171 -18.41 10.63 0.67
N ASP A 172 -18.59 10.51 -0.64
CA ASP A 172 -19.79 10.95 -1.33
C ASP A 172 -21.00 10.05 -0.98
N PRO A 173 -22.16 10.63 -0.61
CA PRO A 173 -23.39 9.88 -0.37
C PRO A 173 -23.80 8.93 -1.50
N SER A 174 -23.60 9.34 -2.75
CA SER A 174 -23.96 8.56 -3.93
C SER A 174 -23.09 7.32 -4.14
N GLU A 175 -21.83 7.36 -3.71
CA GLU A 175 -20.91 6.21 -3.82
C GLU A 175 -21.20 5.12 -2.76
N TYR A 176 -22.03 5.40 -1.76
CA TYR A 176 -22.27 4.48 -0.64
C TYR A 176 -23.27 3.38 -0.91
N GLU A 177 -24.29 3.64 -1.73
CA GLU A 177 -25.34 2.65 -2.00
C GLU A 177 -24.74 1.42 -2.71
N ASP A 178 -23.71 1.64 -3.52
CA ASP A 178 -23.00 0.59 -4.26
C ASP A 178 -21.90 -0.12 -3.46
N GLN A 179 -21.44 0.46 -2.35
CA GLN A 179 -20.35 -0.10 -1.53
C GLN A 179 -20.84 -0.96 -0.36
N SER A 180 -21.99 -1.62 -0.51
CA SER A 180 -22.52 -2.59 0.44
C SER A 180 -21.55 -3.78 0.61
N ASN A 181 -20.54 -3.62 1.47
CA ASN A 181 -19.59 -4.62 1.94
C ASN A 181 -19.41 -5.77 0.94
N GLY A 182 -18.92 -5.44 -0.26
CA GLY A 182 -18.48 -6.45 -1.20
C GLY A 182 -17.45 -7.29 -0.45
N HIS A 183 -17.85 -8.48 -0.02
CA HIS A 183 -16.98 -9.47 0.57
C HIS A 183 -15.79 -9.54 -0.37
N ARG A 184 -14.66 -8.95 0.03
CA ARG A 184 -13.40 -9.19 -0.68
C ARG A 184 -13.31 -10.70 -0.73
N PRO A 185 -13.41 -11.34 -1.92
CA PRO A 185 -13.34 -12.78 -1.97
C PRO A 185 -12.06 -13.15 -1.26
N ALA A 186 -12.15 -14.07 -0.31
CA ALA A 186 -11.04 -14.55 0.50
C ALA A 186 -10.05 -15.36 -0.35
N ASN A 187 -9.73 -14.88 -1.54
CA ASN A 187 -8.72 -15.43 -2.42
C ASN A 187 -7.40 -14.80 -2.01
N HIS A 188 -6.66 -15.47 -1.12
CA HIS A 188 -5.18 -15.52 -1.12
C HIS A 188 -4.57 -16.31 0.06
N ARG A 189 -5.36 -16.96 0.93
CA ARG A 189 -4.81 -17.84 1.99
C ARG A 189 -4.71 -19.33 1.63
N ARG A 190 -4.64 -19.70 0.35
CA ARG A 190 -4.45 -21.11 -0.06
C ARG A 190 -3.12 -21.44 -0.76
N ASN A 191 -2.18 -20.50 -0.85
CA ASN A 191 -0.92 -20.77 -1.56
C ASN A 191 0.36 -20.54 -0.73
N ARG A 192 0.27 -20.56 0.60
CA ARG A 192 1.44 -20.42 1.49
C ARG A 192 1.86 -21.68 2.24
N ASP A 193 1.20 -22.80 2.02
CA ASP A 193 1.56 -24.07 2.67
C ASP A 193 2.24 -25.07 1.70
N ARG A 194 2.69 -24.62 0.52
CA ARG A 194 3.28 -25.53 -0.48
C ARG A 194 4.48 -24.96 -1.24
N ASN A 195 5.29 -24.08 -0.63
CA ASN A 195 6.59 -23.75 -1.21
C ASN A 195 7.60 -23.27 -0.17
N GLY A 196 7.84 -24.10 0.83
CA GLY A 196 9.08 -24.08 1.59
C GLY A 196 9.96 -25.24 1.17
N SER A 197 10.48 -25.24 -0.07
CA SER A 197 11.78 -25.81 -0.47
C SER A 197 11.88 -26.08 -1.98
N ASN A 198 12.81 -25.39 -2.64
CA ASN A 198 13.72 -25.96 -3.67
C ASN A 198 13.16 -26.58 -4.97
N GLY A 199 12.19 -25.95 -5.63
CA GLY A 199 11.70 -26.41 -6.95
C GLY A 199 12.62 -26.18 -8.16
N LEU A 200 13.87 -25.70 -7.99
CA LEU A 200 14.78 -25.44 -9.12
C LEU A 200 15.94 -26.45 -9.23
N LEU A 201 16.29 -27.15 -8.15
CA LEU A 201 17.37 -28.16 -8.15
C LEU A 201 16.87 -29.57 -8.48
N ASP A 202 15.57 -29.84 -8.26
CA ASP A 202 14.98 -31.17 -8.50
C ASP A 202 14.79 -31.46 -10.00
N ALA A 203 14.60 -30.43 -10.83
CA ALA A 203 14.50 -30.57 -12.29
C ALA A 203 15.86 -30.91 -12.95
N VAL A 204 16.98 -30.59 -12.29
CA VAL A 204 18.33 -30.92 -12.80
C VAL A 204 18.72 -32.35 -12.40
N ILE A 205 18.29 -32.83 -11.23
CA ILE A 205 18.57 -34.19 -10.75
C ILE A 205 17.69 -35.24 -11.47
N ASP A 206 16.43 -34.92 -11.82
CA ASP A 206 15.57 -35.85 -12.58
C ASP A 206 15.96 -35.96 -14.07
N ALA A 207 16.56 -34.92 -14.66
CA ALA A 207 17.08 -34.97 -16.03
C ALA A 207 18.32 -35.87 -16.16
N GLU A 208 19.18 -35.92 -15.13
CA GLU A 208 20.39 -36.78 -15.11
C GLU A 208 20.08 -38.25 -14.79
N ARG A 209 18.89 -38.56 -14.25
CA ARG A 209 18.48 -39.93 -13.88
C ARG A 209 17.87 -40.73 -15.04
N GLN A 210 17.34 -40.05 -16.07
CA GLN A 210 16.73 -40.69 -17.24
C GLN A 210 17.76 -41.18 -18.28
N GLU A 211 19.00 -40.67 -18.29
CA GLU A 211 20.05 -41.18 -19.17
C GLU A 211 20.74 -42.46 -18.64
N ARG A 212 20.68 -42.73 -17.33
CA ARG A 212 21.49 -43.80 -16.71
C ARG A 212 20.83 -45.17 -16.60
N PHE A 213 19.52 -45.28 -16.77
CA PHE A 213 18.81 -46.57 -16.71
C PHE A 213 17.92 -46.74 -17.94
N GLY A 214 18.55 -47.22 -19.02
CA GLY A 214 17.88 -47.55 -20.27
C GLY A 214 16.73 -48.55 -20.09
N ALA A 215 15.74 -48.41 -20.97
CA ALA A 215 14.62 -49.32 -21.11
C ALA A 215 15.12 -50.75 -21.31
N ARG A 216 14.87 -51.62 -20.33
CA ARG A 216 14.94 -53.07 -20.54
C ARG A 216 13.71 -53.48 -21.34
N HIS A 217 13.96 -53.92 -22.56
CA HIS A 217 13.03 -54.64 -23.43
C HIS A 217 12.53 -55.93 -22.77
#